data_AF-A0AA38G9R3-F1
#
_entry.id   AF-A0AA38G9R3-F1
#
_cell.length_a   1.000
_cell.length_b   1.000
_cell.length_c   1.000
_cell.angle_alpha   90.00
_cell.angle_beta   90.00
_cell.angle_gamma   90.00
#
_symmetry.space_group_name_H-M   'P 1'
#
loop_
_entity.id
_entity.type
_entity.pdbx_description
1 polymer ?
#
loop_
_entity_poly.entity_id
_entity_poly.type
_entity_poly.pdbx_seq_one_letter_code
_entity_poly.pdbx_strand_id
1 'polypeptide(L)'
;KFNKLVYQYPIRIPERFSLVIRSLLTQEGICFTLQPDFKFLEVAYPYVAKRLLTDPDPALRERLVQVLFKDGVFQWKRLENLIVLAKEEVAIRSRSPAFPEKNRRGMTNKPAERKLDLTDTLKDGARVVMVDAGIRRQLLLALTEDSKLHVKELMDIYRLVEGEFDFSSLAIDLVQ
;
A
#
# COMPACT_ATOMS: atom_id res chain seq x y z
N LYS A 1 -22.20 25.73 -15.91
CA LYS A 1 -21.13 26.18 -16.85
C LYS A 1 -20.19 25.04 -17.27
N PHE A 2 -19.84 24.08 -16.41
CA PHE A 2 -18.99 22.91 -16.74
C PHE A 2 -19.54 22.01 -17.86
N ASN A 3 -20.86 21.78 -17.90
CA ASN A 3 -21.52 20.93 -18.91
C ASN A 3 -21.25 21.37 -20.37
N LYS A 4 -21.29 22.68 -20.66
CA LYS A 4 -20.97 23.20 -22.02
C LYS A 4 -19.53 22.92 -22.45
N LEU A 5 -18.60 22.84 -21.50
CA LEU A 5 -17.18 22.59 -21.76
C LEU A 5 -16.91 21.12 -22.14
N VAL A 6 -17.64 20.18 -21.52
CA VAL A 6 -17.54 18.74 -21.80
C VAL A 6 -18.01 18.41 -23.22
N TYR A 7 -19.04 19.11 -23.71
CA TYR A 7 -19.47 18.98 -25.11
C TYR A 7 -18.46 19.56 -26.10
N GLN A 8 -17.78 20.65 -25.73
CA GLN A 8 -16.74 21.27 -26.57
C GLN A 8 -15.44 20.44 -26.60
N TYR A 9 -15.16 19.68 -25.53
CA TYR A 9 -13.96 18.85 -25.40
C TYR A 9 -14.34 17.44 -24.90
N PRO A 10 -14.70 16.51 -25.82
CA PRO A 10 -15.12 15.18 -25.43
C PRO A 10 -13.96 14.40 -24.81
N ILE A 11 -14.19 13.86 -23.62
CA ILE A 11 -13.21 13.01 -22.92
C ILE A 11 -13.06 11.72 -23.73
N ARG A 12 -11.84 11.43 -24.21
CA ARG A 12 -11.51 10.16 -24.86
C ARG A 12 -10.75 9.26 -23.90
N ILE A 13 -11.35 8.13 -23.56
CA ILE A 13 -10.75 7.11 -22.70
C ILE A 13 -10.05 6.08 -23.61
N PRO A 14 -8.76 5.78 -23.41
CA PRO A 14 -8.08 4.72 -24.17
C PRO A 14 -8.78 3.37 -24.01
N GLU A 15 -8.83 2.58 -25.08
CA GLU A 15 -9.58 1.32 -25.16
C GLU A 15 -9.31 0.37 -23.99
N ARG A 16 -8.02 0.17 -23.65
CA ARG A 16 -7.58 -0.68 -22.54
C ARG A 16 -8.21 -0.32 -21.18
N PHE A 17 -8.50 0.96 -20.95
CA PHE A 17 -9.12 1.42 -19.70
C PHE A 17 -10.64 1.43 -19.80
N SER A 18 -11.21 1.52 -21.01
CA SER A 18 -12.67 1.53 -21.20
C SER A 18 -13.33 0.25 -20.69
N LEU A 19 -12.74 -0.92 -20.98
CA LEU A 19 -13.25 -2.22 -20.51
C LEU A 19 -13.18 -2.34 -18.98
N VAL A 20 -12.04 -1.96 -18.39
CA VAL A 20 -11.85 -2.01 -16.94
C VAL A 20 -12.84 -1.08 -16.24
N ILE A 21 -12.94 0.18 -16.66
CA ILE A 21 -13.87 1.16 -16.08
C ILE A 21 -15.33 0.69 -16.26
N ARG A 22 -15.70 0.14 -17.42
CA ARG A 22 -17.04 -0.40 -17.65
C ARG A 22 -17.38 -1.54 -16.69
N SER A 23 -16.44 -2.45 -16.45
CA SER A 23 -16.64 -3.53 -15.47
C SER A 23 -16.80 -3.00 -14.04
N LEU A 24 -15.96 -2.03 -13.63
CA LEU A 24 -16.00 -1.42 -12.31
C LEU A 24 -17.31 -0.65 -12.08
N LEU A 25 -17.76 0.17 -13.03
CA LEU A 25 -19.02 0.91 -12.93
C LEU A 25 -20.23 -0.04 -12.82
N THR A 26 -20.18 -1.18 -13.50
CA THR A 26 -21.22 -2.20 -13.38
C THR A 26 -21.21 -2.83 -11.98
N GLN A 27 -20.04 -3.17 -11.45
CA GLN A 27 -19.88 -3.70 -10.10
C GLN A 27 -20.31 -2.68 -9.03
N GLU A 28 -19.92 -1.42 -9.17
CA GLU A 28 -20.33 -0.33 -8.28
C GLU A 28 -21.85 -0.10 -8.33
N GLY A 29 -22.44 -0.14 -9.51
CA GLY A 29 -23.90 -0.07 -9.68
C GLY A 29 -24.64 -1.17 -8.94
N ILE A 30 -24.12 -2.41 -8.97
CA ILE A 30 -24.69 -3.53 -8.19
C ILE A 30 -24.53 -3.25 -6.69
N CYS A 31 -23.37 -2.77 -6.24
CA CYS A 31 -23.17 -2.41 -4.84
C CYS A 31 -24.16 -1.35 -4.35
N PHE A 32 -24.50 -0.34 -5.18
CA PHE A 32 -25.51 0.66 -4.82
C PHE A 32 -26.91 0.07 -4.60
N THR A 33 -27.26 -1.02 -5.32
CA THR A 33 -28.54 -1.69 -5.08
C THR A 33 -28.61 -2.38 -3.71
N LEU A 34 -27.45 -2.78 -3.17
CA LEU A 34 -27.34 -3.44 -1.87
C LEU A 34 -27.16 -2.44 -0.72
N GLN A 35 -26.33 -1.42 -0.94
CA GLN A 35 -26.02 -0.37 0.03
C GLN A 35 -26.01 0.99 -0.68
N PRO A 36 -27.06 1.82 -0.50
CA PRO A 36 -27.18 3.11 -1.20
C PRO A 36 -26.05 4.09 -0.91
N ASP A 37 -25.47 4.05 0.31
CA ASP A 37 -24.36 4.90 0.72
C ASP A 37 -22.98 4.25 0.46
N PHE A 38 -22.91 3.23 -0.41
CA PHE A 38 -21.67 2.53 -0.71
C PHE A 38 -20.68 3.47 -1.43
N LYS A 39 -19.45 3.50 -0.94
CA LYS A 39 -18.36 4.25 -1.58
C LYS A 39 -17.25 3.29 -1.96
N PHE A 40 -17.17 2.96 -3.25
CA PHE A 40 -16.19 2.02 -3.77
C PHE A 40 -14.75 2.34 -3.33
N LEU A 41 -14.39 3.63 -3.39
CA LEU A 41 -13.06 4.11 -3.05
C LEU A 41 -12.66 3.84 -1.59
N GLU A 42 -13.59 3.99 -0.63
CA GLU A 42 -13.30 3.75 0.80
C GLU A 42 -12.95 2.28 1.05
N VAL A 43 -13.49 1.36 0.25
CA VAL A 43 -13.18 -0.07 0.35
C VAL A 43 -11.94 -0.44 -0.48
N ALA A 44 -11.74 0.19 -1.64
CA ALA A 44 -10.66 -0.14 -2.56
C ALA A 44 -9.30 0.41 -2.13
N TYR A 45 -9.23 1.64 -1.60
CA TYR A 45 -7.96 2.29 -1.24
C TYR A 45 -7.14 1.51 -0.23
N PRO A 46 -7.70 1.02 0.90
CA PRO A 46 -6.96 0.20 1.85
C PRO A 46 -6.35 -1.06 1.22
N TYR A 47 -7.10 -1.73 0.35
CA TYR A 47 -6.62 -2.91 -0.36
C TYR A 47 -5.47 -2.57 -1.32
N VAL A 48 -5.60 -1.49 -2.09
CA VAL A 48 -4.54 -1.04 -3.01
C VAL A 48 -3.29 -0.64 -2.24
N ALA A 49 -3.43 0.07 -1.13
CA ALA A 49 -2.30 0.49 -0.29
C ALA A 49 -1.56 -0.72 0.28
N LYS A 50 -2.30 -1.69 0.85
CA LYS A 50 -1.70 -2.94 1.32
C LYS A 50 -1.01 -3.70 0.20
N ARG A 51 -1.67 -3.85 -0.95
CA ARG A 51 -1.11 -4.59 -2.09
C ARG A 51 0.16 -3.93 -2.60
N LEU A 52 0.17 -2.60 -2.76
CA LEU A 52 1.35 -1.83 -3.16
C LEU A 52 2.52 -2.03 -2.18
N LEU A 53 2.23 -2.21 -0.88
CA LEU A 53 3.23 -2.42 0.17
C LEU A 53 3.66 -3.89 0.36
N THR A 54 2.94 -4.88 -0.19
CA THR A 54 3.19 -6.31 0.14
C THR A 54 3.39 -7.23 -1.06
N ASP A 55 2.89 -6.85 -2.24
CA ASP A 55 2.95 -7.72 -3.44
C ASP A 55 4.40 -7.86 -3.95
N PRO A 56 4.89 -9.08 -4.19
CA PRO A 56 6.24 -9.30 -4.71
C PRO A 56 6.42 -8.90 -6.17
N ASP A 57 5.34 -8.60 -6.91
CA ASP A 57 5.40 -8.22 -8.32
C ASP A 57 6.41 -7.07 -8.58
N PRO A 58 7.43 -7.27 -9.44
CA PRO A 58 8.43 -6.24 -9.71
C PRO A 58 7.83 -4.96 -10.31
N ALA A 59 6.77 -5.07 -11.12
CA ALA A 59 6.12 -3.90 -11.68
C ALA A 59 5.46 -3.06 -10.58
N LEU A 60 4.79 -3.69 -9.63
CA LEU A 60 4.17 -3.01 -8.50
C LEU A 60 5.21 -2.39 -7.55
N ARG A 61 6.35 -3.06 -7.36
CA ARG A 61 7.49 -2.53 -6.60
C ARG A 61 8.06 -1.26 -7.23
N GLU A 62 8.20 -1.24 -8.55
CA GLU A 62 8.61 -0.04 -9.29
C GLU A 62 7.58 1.09 -9.10
N ARG A 63 6.29 0.77 -9.13
CA ARG A 63 5.23 1.76 -8.84
C ARG A 63 5.30 2.29 -7.41
N LEU A 64 5.58 1.45 -6.42
CA LEU A 64 5.79 1.89 -5.04
C LEU A 64 6.94 2.89 -4.98
N VAL A 65 8.08 2.60 -5.60
CA VAL A 65 9.22 3.53 -5.67
C VAL A 65 8.81 4.86 -6.31
N GLN A 66 8.08 4.84 -7.42
CA GLN A 66 7.57 6.07 -8.07
C GLN A 66 6.58 6.86 -7.21
N VAL A 67 5.83 6.21 -6.32
CA VAL A 67 4.91 6.90 -5.39
C VAL A 67 5.68 7.53 -4.25
N LEU A 68 6.69 6.83 -3.72
CA LEU A 68 7.49 7.24 -2.58
C LEU A 68 8.54 8.30 -2.93
N PHE A 69 9.07 8.29 -4.15
CA PHE A 69 10.04 9.29 -4.62
C PHE A 69 9.41 10.22 -5.63
N LYS A 70 9.54 11.52 -5.40
CA LYS A 70 9.14 12.56 -6.36
C LYS A 70 10.33 13.47 -6.61
N ASP A 71 10.77 13.59 -7.86
CA ASP A 71 11.90 14.44 -8.24
C ASP A 71 13.21 14.11 -7.47
N GLY A 72 13.39 12.85 -7.07
CA GLY A 72 14.52 12.38 -6.25
C GLY A 72 14.35 12.59 -4.74
N VAL A 73 13.30 13.29 -4.31
CA VAL A 73 12.96 13.57 -2.90
C VAL A 73 12.03 12.49 -2.38
N PHE A 74 12.34 11.95 -1.19
CA PHE A 74 11.49 10.95 -0.56
C PHE A 74 10.30 11.58 0.16
N GLN A 75 9.11 11.04 -0.07
CA GLN A 75 7.86 11.56 0.43
C GLN A 75 7.41 10.79 1.67
N TRP A 76 7.99 11.13 2.83
CA TRP A 76 7.69 10.51 4.12
C TRP A 76 6.19 10.40 4.42
N LYS A 77 5.46 11.50 4.25
CA LYS A 77 4.01 11.57 4.46
C LYS A 77 3.20 10.64 3.55
N ARG A 78 3.71 10.33 2.35
CA ARG A 78 3.05 9.37 1.45
C ARG A 78 3.21 7.94 1.95
N LEU A 79 4.40 7.59 2.44
CA LEU A 79 4.64 6.28 3.05
C LEU A 79 3.74 6.10 4.28
N GLU A 80 3.69 7.11 5.15
CA GLU A 80 2.84 7.14 6.34
C GLU A 80 1.37 6.87 5.97
N ASN A 81 0.83 7.64 5.01
CA ASN A 81 -0.54 7.48 4.55
C ASN A 81 -0.81 6.08 3.97
N LEU A 82 0.13 5.51 3.21
CA LEU A 82 -0.01 4.16 2.67
C LEU A 82 -0.08 3.11 3.78
N ILE A 83 0.77 3.22 4.80
CA ILE A 83 0.78 2.30 5.94
C ILE A 83 -0.53 2.40 6.71
N VAL A 84 -1.00 3.63 7.00
CA VAL A 84 -2.26 3.85 7.71
C VAL A 84 -3.45 3.23 6.95
N LEU A 85 -3.55 3.49 5.64
CA LEU A 85 -4.58 2.90 4.78
C LEU A 85 -4.49 1.38 4.73
N ALA A 86 -3.28 0.82 4.66
CA ALA A 86 -3.11 -0.63 4.62
C ALA A 86 -3.55 -1.31 5.93
N LYS A 87 -3.32 -0.68 7.08
CA LYS A 87 -3.79 -1.17 8.38
C LYS A 87 -5.32 -1.08 8.52
N GLU A 88 -5.94 -0.08 7.91
CA GLU A 88 -7.40 0.04 7.85
C GLU A 88 -8.05 -1.13 7.07
N GLU A 89 -7.38 -1.67 6.05
CA GLU A 89 -7.88 -2.86 5.31
C GLU A 89 -8.04 -4.07 6.21
N VAL A 90 -7.05 -4.30 7.07
CA VAL A 90 -7.06 -5.39 8.06
C VAL A 90 -8.24 -5.21 9.02
N ALA A 91 -8.52 -3.98 9.44
CA ALA A 91 -9.66 -3.66 10.28
C ALA A 91 -11.01 -3.90 9.56
N ILE A 92 -11.14 -3.47 8.30
CA ILE A 92 -12.37 -3.66 7.49
C ILE A 92 -12.68 -5.15 7.29
N ARG A 93 -11.66 -5.97 7.01
CA ARG A 93 -11.84 -7.43 6.88
C ARG A 93 -12.26 -8.08 8.19
N SER A 94 -11.68 -7.66 9.32
CA SER A 94 -12.03 -8.20 10.64
C SER A 94 -13.48 -7.92 11.04
N ARG A 95 -14.08 -6.87 10.47
CA ARG A 95 -15.43 -6.40 10.82
C ARG A 95 -16.53 -6.89 9.88
N SER A 96 -16.18 -7.40 8.69
CA SER A 96 -17.17 -7.80 7.68
C SER A 96 -17.72 -9.21 7.92
N PRO A 97 -19.04 -9.38 8.20
CA PRO A 97 -19.63 -10.69 8.47
C PRO A 97 -19.87 -11.56 7.22
N ALA A 98 -19.66 -11.03 6.01
CA ALA A 98 -19.96 -11.71 4.75
C ALA A 98 -18.92 -12.78 4.32
N PHE A 99 -17.74 -12.80 4.93
CA PHE A 99 -16.71 -13.81 4.69
C PHE A 99 -16.40 -14.56 5.99
N PRO A 100 -17.29 -15.46 6.44
CA PRO A 100 -16.97 -16.34 7.55
C PRO A 100 -15.80 -17.22 7.14
N GLU A 101 -14.71 -17.08 7.88
CA GLU A 101 -13.49 -17.80 7.67
C GLU A 101 -13.73 -19.31 7.78
N LYS A 102 -13.64 -20.01 6.65
CA LYS A 102 -13.82 -21.47 6.61
C LYS A 102 -12.60 -22.14 7.23
N ASN A 103 -12.70 -22.42 8.53
CA ASN A 103 -12.01 -23.43 9.32
C ASN A 103 -10.95 -24.26 8.55
N ARG A 104 -9.68 -23.81 8.56
CA ARG A 104 -8.54 -24.72 8.34
C ARG A 104 -8.36 -25.55 9.61
N ARG A 105 -9.01 -26.72 9.64
CA ARG A 105 -8.79 -27.76 10.66
C ARG A 105 -7.33 -28.22 10.61
N GLY A 106 -6.61 -28.03 11.72
CA GLY A 106 -5.34 -28.70 12.00
C GLY A 106 -4.27 -27.77 12.55
N MET A 107 -3.98 -27.95 13.85
CA MET A 107 -2.78 -27.52 14.59
C MET A 107 -2.76 -26.10 15.22
N THR A 108 -2.79 -26.12 16.56
CA THR A 108 -2.33 -25.12 17.54
C THR A 108 -3.08 -23.78 17.69
N ASN A 109 -3.72 -23.65 18.85
CA ASN A 109 -4.28 -22.41 19.37
C ASN A 109 -3.17 -21.37 19.62
N LYS A 110 -3.04 -20.42 18.70
CA LYS A 110 -2.67 -19.05 19.03
C LYS A 110 -3.71 -18.14 18.35
N PRO A 111 -4.33 -17.18 19.06
CA PRO A 111 -5.02 -16.10 18.38
C PRO A 111 -3.95 -15.33 17.63
N ALA A 112 -3.77 -15.63 16.35
CA ALA A 112 -2.94 -14.83 15.48
C ALA A 112 -3.65 -13.48 15.35
N GLU A 113 -3.23 -12.51 16.15
CA GLU A 113 -3.39 -11.11 15.80
C GLU A 113 -2.87 -10.98 14.37
N ARG A 114 -3.78 -10.89 13.41
CA ARG A 114 -3.42 -10.79 11.99
C ARG A 114 -2.87 -9.40 11.75
N LYS A 115 -1.59 -9.27 11.99
CA LYS A 115 -0.79 -8.08 11.75
C LYS A 115 -0.57 -7.93 10.24
N LEU A 116 -0.27 -6.72 9.79
CA LEU A 116 0.20 -6.51 8.42
C LEU A 116 1.57 -7.18 8.34
N ASP A 117 1.65 -8.39 7.78
CA ASP A 117 2.93 -9.10 7.66
C ASP A 117 3.79 -8.43 6.59
N LEU A 118 4.52 -7.39 6.99
CA LEU A 118 5.44 -6.62 6.16
C LEU A 118 6.87 -7.18 6.17
N THR A 119 7.15 -8.20 6.98
CA THR A 119 8.50 -8.71 7.20
C THR A 119 9.17 -9.16 5.91
N ASP A 120 8.47 -9.94 5.08
CA ASP A 120 8.98 -10.39 3.79
C ASP A 120 9.22 -9.22 2.83
N THR A 121 8.33 -8.23 2.84
CA THR A 121 8.46 -7.06 1.98
C THR A 121 9.57 -6.14 2.42
N LEU A 122 9.79 -5.97 3.73
CA LEU A 122 10.89 -5.20 4.26
C LEU A 122 12.23 -5.88 3.94
N LYS A 123 12.30 -7.21 4.05
CA LYS A 123 13.48 -8.00 3.64
C LYS A 123 13.78 -7.83 2.15
N ASP A 124 12.76 -7.95 1.30
CA ASP A 124 12.88 -7.72 -0.13
C ASP A 124 13.30 -6.29 -0.45
N GLY A 125 12.71 -5.30 0.23
CA GLY A 125 13.06 -3.89 0.10
C GLY A 125 14.50 -3.61 0.51
N ALA A 126 14.95 -4.17 1.63
CA ALA A 126 16.32 -4.05 2.11
C ALA A 126 17.32 -4.66 1.12
N ARG A 127 17.00 -5.83 0.55
CA ARG A 127 17.81 -6.46 -0.50
C ARG A 127 17.92 -5.56 -1.74
N VAL A 128 16.81 -4.97 -2.19
CA VAL A 128 16.81 -4.05 -3.34
C VAL A 128 17.67 -2.82 -3.07
N VAL A 129 17.53 -2.21 -1.90
CA VAL A 129 18.34 -1.05 -1.48
C VAL A 129 19.82 -1.40 -1.39
N MET A 130 20.18 -2.60 -0.92
CA MET A 130 21.58 -3.01 -0.85
C MET A 130 22.19 -3.30 -2.22
N VAL A 131 21.45 -3.90 -3.14
CA VAL A 131 21.94 -4.26 -4.47
C VAL A 131 21.98 -3.06 -5.42
N ASP A 132 20.97 -2.19 -5.38
CA ASP A 132 20.83 -1.08 -6.32
C ASP A 132 21.53 0.20 -5.81
N ALA A 133 22.58 0.63 -6.53
CA ALA A 133 23.34 1.83 -6.16
C ALA A 133 22.56 3.15 -6.31
N GLY A 134 21.60 3.20 -7.24
CA GLY A 134 20.73 4.36 -7.45
C GLY A 134 19.74 4.53 -6.31
N ILE A 135 19.02 3.45 -5.97
CA ILE A 135 18.07 3.45 -4.85
C ILE A 135 18.81 3.68 -3.53
N ARG A 136 19.98 3.05 -3.31
CA ARG A 136 20.80 3.30 -2.13
C ARG A 136 21.16 4.76 -1.98
N ARG A 137 21.61 5.41 -3.06
CA ARG A 137 21.96 6.82 -3.05
C ARG A 137 20.73 7.70 -2.78
N GLN A 138 19.60 7.39 -3.41
CA GLN A 138 18.34 8.11 -3.18
C GLN A 138 17.84 7.96 -1.74
N LEU A 139 17.95 6.78 -1.15
CA LEU A 139 17.58 6.54 0.25
C LEU A 139 18.53 7.26 1.22
N LEU A 140 19.84 7.26 0.93
CA LEU A 140 20.79 8.01 1.73
C LEU A 140 20.51 9.51 1.65
N LEU A 141 20.26 10.04 0.45
CA LEU A 141 19.88 11.44 0.26
C LEU A 141 18.57 11.77 0.97
N ALA A 142 17.58 10.90 0.91
CA ALA A 142 16.31 11.03 1.61
C ALA A 142 16.46 11.06 3.13
N LEU A 143 17.41 10.29 3.67
CA LEU A 143 17.72 10.30 5.10
C LEU A 143 18.48 11.58 5.49
N THR A 144 19.24 12.17 4.58
CA THR A 144 20.16 13.29 4.86
C THR A 144 19.80 14.61 4.16
N GLU A 145 18.56 14.75 3.69
CA GLU A 145 18.13 15.94 2.95
C GLU A 145 18.25 17.20 3.84
N ASP A 146 18.78 18.29 3.28
CA ASP A 146 19.01 19.55 4.00
C ASP A 146 19.89 19.47 5.28
N SER A 147 20.87 18.57 5.32
CA SER A 147 21.81 18.41 6.45
C SER A 147 21.15 18.08 7.80
N LYS A 148 19.88 17.66 7.78
CA LYS A 148 19.13 17.22 8.97
C LYS A 148 18.66 15.79 8.73
N LEU A 149 18.96 14.94 9.70
CA LEU A 149 18.39 13.60 9.73
C LEU A 149 16.88 13.75 9.99
N HIS A 150 16.04 13.16 9.13
CA HIS A 150 14.56 13.10 9.29
C HIS A 150 14.15 12.16 10.44
N VAL A 151 14.71 12.40 11.65
CA VAL A 151 14.53 11.56 12.83
C VAL A 151 13.07 11.53 13.29
N LYS A 152 12.34 12.64 13.11
CA LYS A 152 10.94 12.73 13.52
C LYS A 152 10.06 11.85 12.65
N GLU A 153 10.20 11.97 11.34
CA GLU A 153 9.46 11.20 10.34
C GLU A 153 9.79 9.71 10.44
N LEU A 154 11.06 9.37 10.67
CA LEU A 154 11.48 8.00 10.97
C LEU A 154 10.83 7.46 12.24
N MET A 155 10.75 8.27 13.30
CA MET A 155 10.11 7.86 14.54
C MET A 155 8.60 7.67 14.36
N ASP A 156 7.95 8.53 13.58
CA ASP A 156 6.52 8.41 13.29
C ASP A 156 6.21 7.13 12.50
N ILE A 157 7.01 6.81 11.48
CA ILE A 157 6.91 5.54 10.76
C ILE A 157 7.23 4.37 11.69
N TYR A 158 8.29 4.46 12.49
CA TYR A 158 8.66 3.41 13.42
C TYR A 158 7.49 3.08 14.36
N ARG A 159 6.85 4.09 14.96
CA ARG A 159 5.67 3.90 15.84
C ARG A 159 4.47 3.29 15.11
N LEU A 160 4.28 3.63 13.83
CA LEU A 160 3.21 3.03 13.03
C LEU A 160 3.43 1.54 12.79
N VAL A 161 4.69 1.09 12.75
CA VAL A 161 5.05 -0.30 12.44
C VAL A 161 5.67 -1.06 13.61
N GLU A 162 5.76 -0.45 14.80
CA GLU A 162 6.40 -0.97 16.03
C GLU A 162 5.80 -2.30 16.53
N GLY A 163 4.66 -2.75 15.99
CA GLY A 163 4.05 -4.03 16.30
C GLY A 163 4.14 -5.11 15.21
N GLU A 164 4.67 -4.79 14.03
CA GLU A 164 4.61 -5.64 12.82
C GLU A 164 5.99 -6.19 12.39
N PHE A 165 7.08 -5.79 13.07
CA PHE A 165 8.44 -6.24 12.76
C PHE A 165 9.11 -6.97 13.92
N ASP A 166 9.86 -8.02 13.60
CA ASP A 166 10.93 -8.55 14.44
C ASP A 166 12.28 -8.17 13.80
N PHE A 167 12.92 -7.13 14.33
CA PHE A 167 14.19 -6.63 13.80
C PHE A 167 15.37 -7.59 14.05
N SER A 168 15.23 -8.49 15.02
CA SER A 168 16.30 -9.42 15.40
C SER A 168 16.54 -10.46 14.31
N SER A 169 15.46 -10.97 13.72
CA SER A 169 15.53 -11.93 12.61
C SER A 169 15.97 -11.28 11.29
N LEU A 170 15.53 -10.04 11.02
CA LEU A 170 15.94 -9.31 9.81
C LEU A 170 17.44 -9.02 9.74
N ALA A 171 18.07 -8.66 10.86
CA ALA A 171 19.50 -8.35 10.89
C ALA A 171 20.38 -9.59 10.63
N ILE A 172 19.96 -10.76 11.12
CA ILE A 172 20.68 -12.03 10.92
C ILE A 172 20.56 -12.47 9.45
N ASP A 173 19.37 -12.37 8.88
CA ASP A 173 19.08 -12.77 7.50
C ASP A 173 19.68 -11.85 6.42
N LEU A 174 20.08 -10.63 6.78
CA LEU A 174 20.76 -9.70 5.86
C LEU A 174 22.28 -9.91 5.79
N VAL A 175 22.85 -10.62 6.78
CA VAL A 175 24.29 -10.90 6.88
C VAL A 175 24.67 -12.25 6.26
N GLN A 176 23.70 -13.14 6.03
CA GLN A 176 23.85 -14.40 5.28
C GLN A 176 23.58 -14.24 3.79
#